data_AF-A0A7W1TK98-F1
#
_entry.id   AF-A0A7W1TK98-F1
#
_cell.length_a   1.000
_cell.length_b   1.000
_cell.length_c   1.000
_cell.angle_alpha   90.00
_cell.angle_beta   90.00
_cell.angle_gamma   90.00
#
_symmetry.space_group_name_H-M   'P 1'
#
loop_
_entity.id
_entity.type
_entity.pdbx_description
1 polymer ?
#
loop_
_entity_poly.entity_id
_entity_poly.type
_entity_poly.pdbx_seq_one_letter_code
_entity_poly.pdbx_strand_id
1 'polypeptide(L)'
;MPDDAAQIQQTLQWFDKPACRIAEAIWCSFVPIASDAKGWRLDKLGEAIGPHDVIRNGNRKLHAVGRGFSYHDATGGFELETLDAPLVAPGTPSLLDFNNRQPVMTRGMHVNLFNNVWGTNFRMWCDDDMRFRFILTFS
;
A
#
# COMPACT_ATOMS: atom_id res chain seq x y z
N MET A 1 -1.65 33.05 -3.89
CA MET A 1 -2.21 31.86 -3.22
C MET A 1 -1.08 30.86 -3.14
N PRO A 2 -0.88 30.12 -2.03
CA PRO A 2 0.19 29.13 -1.99
C PRO A 2 -0.09 28.08 -3.06
N ASP A 3 0.94 27.69 -3.78
CA ASP A 3 0.91 26.95 -5.05
C ASP A 3 0.03 25.67 -5.00
N ASP A 4 -0.87 25.52 -5.98
CA ASP A 4 -1.63 24.29 -6.20
C ASP A 4 -0.64 23.18 -6.58
N ALA A 5 -0.18 22.42 -5.59
CA ALA A 5 0.59 21.21 -5.83
C ALA A 5 -0.23 20.29 -6.76
N ALA A 6 0.38 19.81 -7.84
CA ALA A 6 -0.29 18.91 -8.77
C ALA A 6 -0.75 17.67 -8.01
N GLN A 7 -2.05 17.39 -8.03
CA GLN A 7 -2.66 16.32 -7.26
C GLN A 7 -3.62 15.49 -8.11
N ILE A 8 -3.63 14.18 -7.89
CA ILE A 8 -4.62 13.25 -8.43
C ILE A 8 -5.39 12.64 -7.25
N GLN A 9 -6.71 12.80 -7.26
CA GLN A 9 -7.61 12.12 -6.32
C GLN A 9 -8.24 10.92 -7.01
N GLN A 10 -8.07 9.73 -6.44
CA GLN A 10 -8.62 8.49 -7.00
C GLN A 10 -9.57 7.85 -6.01
N THR A 11 -10.69 7.34 -6.51
CA THR A 11 -11.64 6.55 -5.74
C THR A 11 -11.87 5.22 -6.44
N LEU A 12 -11.58 4.12 -5.75
CA LEU A 12 -11.90 2.78 -6.20
C LEU A 12 -13.13 2.28 -5.45
N GLN A 13 -14.09 1.73 -6.16
CA GLN A 13 -15.29 1.12 -5.59
C GLN A 13 -15.52 -0.24 -6.21
N TRP A 14 -16.07 -1.16 -5.42
CA TRP A 14 -16.70 -2.37 -5.94
C TRP A 14 -18.14 -2.43 -5.45
N PHE A 15 -18.96 -3.10 -6.25
CA PHE A 15 -20.38 -3.30 -6.00
C PHE A 15 -20.74 -4.76 -6.23
N ASP A 16 -21.79 -5.24 -5.55
CA ASP A 16 -22.37 -6.57 -5.77
C ASP A 16 -21.34 -7.71 -5.70
N LYS A 17 -20.32 -7.55 -4.85
CA LYS A 17 -19.29 -8.58 -4.66
C LYS A 17 -19.94 -9.78 -3.98
N PRO A 18 -19.88 -11.00 -4.53
CA PRO A 18 -20.44 -12.16 -3.83
C PRO A 18 -19.63 -12.48 -2.57
N ALA A 19 -20.34 -12.85 -1.50
CA ALA A 19 -19.72 -13.44 -0.31
C ALA A 19 -18.98 -14.71 -0.71
N CYS A 20 -17.69 -14.79 -0.40
CA CYS A 20 -16.84 -15.92 -0.74
C CYS A 20 -16.29 -16.57 0.52
N ARG A 21 -16.40 -17.90 0.60
CA ARG A 21 -15.82 -18.72 1.67
C ARG A 21 -14.38 -19.14 1.39
N ILE A 22 -13.89 -18.90 0.18
CA ILE A 22 -12.52 -19.22 -0.23
C ILE A 22 -11.65 -18.00 0.09
N ALA A 23 -10.40 -18.26 0.46
CA ALA A 23 -9.40 -17.23 0.70
C ALA A 23 -9.22 -16.35 -0.55
N GLU A 24 -9.38 -15.05 -0.39
CA GLU A 24 -9.22 -14.05 -1.43
C GLU A 24 -8.56 -12.78 -0.89
N ALA A 25 -8.00 -12.00 -1.79
CA ALA A 25 -7.45 -10.69 -1.48
C ALA A 25 -7.59 -9.75 -2.68
N ILE A 26 -8.00 -8.52 -2.41
CA ILE A 26 -8.12 -7.45 -3.40
C ILE A 26 -7.02 -6.44 -3.11
N TRP A 27 -6.26 -6.11 -4.15
CA TRP A 27 -5.09 -5.24 -4.08
C TRP A 27 -5.21 -4.12 -5.10
N CYS A 28 -4.89 -2.89 -4.69
CA CYS A 28 -4.62 -1.77 -5.60
C CYS A 28 -3.11 -1.57 -5.69
N SER A 29 -2.56 -1.58 -6.90
CA SER A 29 -1.11 -1.53 -7.11
C SER A 29 -0.70 -0.21 -7.75
N PHE A 30 0.27 0.45 -7.12
CA PHE A 30 0.89 1.67 -7.64
C PHE A 30 2.32 1.34 -8.07
N VAL A 31 2.54 1.35 -9.38
CA VAL A 31 3.81 0.93 -10.00
C VAL A 31 4.34 2.06 -10.89
N PRO A 32 4.80 3.18 -10.30
CA PRO A 32 5.38 4.28 -11.05
C PRO A 32 6.76 3.93 -11.58
N ILE A 33 7.26 4.73 -12.51
CA ILE A 33 8.67 4.67 -12.94
C ILE A 33 9.52 5.24 -11.80
N ALA A 34 10.03 4.34 -10.95
CA ALA A 34 10.78 4.64 -9.74
C ALA A 34 12.05 3.77 -9.70
N SER A 35 13.13 4.29 -10.27
CA SER A 35 14.36 3.51 -10.49
C SER A 35 15.23 3.37 -9.24
N ASP A 36 15.19 4.33 -8.31
CA ASP A 36 15.99 4.25 -7.08
C ASP A 36 15.21 3.55 -5.97
N ALA A 37 15.59 2.31 -5.66
CA ALA A 37 14.98 1.56 -4.58
C ALA A 37 15.05 2.27 -3.20
N LYS A 38 16.04 3.16 -2.99
CA LYS A 38 16.21 3.92 -1.74
C LYS A 38 15.31 5.16 -1.66
N GLY A 39 14.60 5.53 -2.73
CA GLY A 39 13.68 6.67 -2.73
C GLY A 39 12.37 6.40 -1.98
N TRP A 40 12.01 5.13 -1.76
CA TRP A 40 10.74 4.74 -1.17
C TRP A 40 10.69 4.91 0.35
N ARG A 41 9.60 5.47 0.86
CA ARG A 41 9.30 5.58 2.30
C ARG A 41 7.87 5.14 2.60
N LEU A 42 7.66 4.59 3.78
CA LEU A 42 6.36 4.26 4.37
C LEU A 42 6.18 5.09 5.63
N ASP A 43 5.00 5.66 5.85
CA ASP A 43 4.68 6.32 7.12
C ASP A 43 4.36 5.28 8.21
N LYS A 44 5.18 5.22 9.24
CA LYS A 44 5.05 4.33 10.38
C LYS A 44 5.00 5.13 11.66
N LEU A 45 3.78 5.33 12.19
CA LEU A 45 3.55 6.07 13.43
C LEU A 45 4.10 7.51 13.38
N GLY A 46 4.05 8.16 12.20
CA GLY A 46 4.57 9.52 12.00
C GLY A 46 6.03 9.57 11.56
N GLU A 47 6.73 8.43 11.51
CA GLU A 47 8.11 8.35 11.01
C GLU A 47 8.17 7.74 9.62
N ALA A 48 9.02 8.30 8.75
CA ALA A 48 9.26 7.78 7.42
C ALA A 48 10.32 6.66 7.45
N ILE A 49 9.92 5.43 7.13
CA ILE A 49 10.83 4.26 7.11
C ILE A 49 11.03 3.73 5.68
N GLY A 50 12.25 3.35 5.32
CA GLY A 50 12.52 2.67 4.07
C GLY A 50 12.14 1.18 4.13
N PRO A 51 11.55 0.59 3.08
CA PRO A 51 11.26 -0.85 3.04
C PRO A 51 12.50 -1.73 3.26
N HIS A 52 13.69 -1.26 2.87
CA HIS A 52 14.96 -1.98 3.04
C HIS A 52 15.60 -1.80 4.43
N ASP A 53 15.16 -0.80 5.21
CA ASP A 53 15.66 -0.54 6.56
C ASP A 53 15.09 -1.54 7.58
N VAL A 54 14.03 -2.27 7.19
CA VAL A 54 13.43 -3.32 7.99
C VAL A 54 14.44 -4.45 8.19
N ILE A 55 14.84 -4.66 9.45
CA ILE A 55 15.82 -5.67 9.82
C ILE A 55 15.36 -7.09 9.50
N ARG A 56 16.32 -8.01 9.47
CA ARG A 56 16.02 -9.45 9.34
C ARG A 56 15.14 -9.89 10.51
N ASN A 57 14.17 -10.74 10.23
CA ASN A 57 13.10 -11.21 11.11
C ASN A 57 12.11 -10.12 11.55
N GLY A 58 12.25 -8.88 11.05
CA GLY A 58 11.17 -7.92 11.04
C GLY A 58 10.15 -8.24 9.93
N ASN A 59 8.97 -7.64 10.01
CA ASN A 59 7.96 -7.80 8.95
C ASN A 59 8.37 -6.98 7.72
N ARG A 60 8.98 -7.63 6.73
CA ARG A 60 9.44 -7.06 5.45
C ARG A 60 8.38 -7.09 4.33
N LYS A 61 7.20 -7.64 4.61
CA LYS A 61 6.19 -7.97 3.58
C LYS A 61 4.93 -7.13 3.68
N LEU A 62 4.50 -6.81 4.89
CA LEU A 62 3.23 -6.14 5.15
C LEU A 62 3.41 -5.04 6.19
N HIS A 63 3.09 -3.81 5.81
CA HIS A 63 3.23 -2.63 6.63
C HIS A 63 1.88 -1.99 6.83
N ALA A 64 1.40 -1.93 8.07
CA ALA A 64 0.37 -0.97 8.43
C ALA A 64 0.99 0.44 8.39
N VAL A 65 0.44 1.31 7.54
CA VAL A 65 0.85 2.71 7.37
C VAL A 65 -0.16 3.66 8.02
N GLY A 66 0.30 4.84 8.44
CA GLY A 66 -0.57 5.89 8.96
C GLY A 66 -1.26 6.66 7.83
N ARG A 67 -0.50 7.51 7.13
CA ARG A 67 -0.95 8.26 5.94
C ARG A 67 -0.83 7.45 4.67
N GLY A 68 0.30 6.79 4.45
CA GLY A 68 0.58 6.12 3.19
C GLY A 68 2.07 5.88 2.93
N PHE A 69 2.49 6.13 1.69
CA PHE A 69 3.88 5.97 1.26
C PHE A 69 4.30 7.10 0.31
N SER A 70 5.59 7.30 0.18
CA SER A 70 6.16 8.29 -0.73
C SER A 70 7.36 7.74 -1.47
N TYR A 71 7.71 8.44 -2.55
CA TYR A 71 8.91 8.21 -3.32
C TYR A 71 9.56 9.55 -3.64
N HIS A 72 10.87 9.63 -3.49
CA HIS A 72 11.64 10.79 -3.92
C HIS A 72 13.03 10.36 -4.40
N ASP A 73 13.45 10.89 -5.55
CA ASP A 73 14.80 10.74 -6.07
C ASP A 73 15.35 12.08 -6.62
N ALA A 74 16.43 12.05 -7.41
CA ALA A 74 17.03 13.25 -7.97
C ALA A 74 16.17 13.95 -9.05
N THR A 75 15.14 13.28 -9.57
CA THR A 75 14.27 13.76 -10.64
C THR A 75 12.92 14.27 -10.16
N GLY A 76 12.57 14.03 -8.90
CA GLY A 76 11.34 14.49 -8.26
C GLY A 76 10.76 13.44 -7.32
N GLY A 77 9.52 13.67 -6.90
CA GLY A 77 8.85 12.76 -5.99
C GLY A 77 7.32 12.83 -6.04
N PHE A 78 6.72 11.92 -5.28
CA PHE A 78 5.30 11.95 -5.00
C PHE A 78 5.02 11.37 -3.62
N GLU A 79 3.89 11.75 -3.06
CA GLU A 79 3.30 11.16 -1.87
C GLU A 79 1.95 10.56 -2.23
N LEU A 80 1.69 9.34 -1.77
CA LEU A 80 0.41 8.69 -1.89
C LEU A 80 -0.19 8.43 -0.52
N GLU A 81 -1.33 9.04 -0.26
CA GLU A 81 -2.14 8.83 0.94
C GLU A 81 -3.22 7.80 0.66
N THR A 82 -3.38 6.84 1.56
CA THR A 82 -4.43 5.80 1.52
C THR A 82 -5.39 6.01 2.67
N LEU A 83 -6.55 6.60 2.38
CA LEU A 83 -7.43 7.14 3.43
C LEU A 83 -8.26 6.05 4.12
N ASP A 84 -8.49 4.94 3.43
CA ASP A 84 -9.46 3.93 3.85
C ASP A 84 -8.83 2.52 3.99
N ALA A 85 -7.54 2.34 3.65
CA ALA A 85 -6.86 1.05 3.72
C ALA A 85 -5.41 1.18 4.26
N PRO A 86 -5.10 0.62 5.45
CA PRO A 86 -3.81 0.85 6.09
C PRO A 86 -2.71 -0.14 5.66
N LEU A 87 -3.04 -1.25 5.02
CA LEU A 87 -2.09 -2.35 4.83
C LEU A 87 -1.40 -2.25 3.45
N VAL A 88 -0.08 -2.08 3.45
CA VAL A 88 0.73 -1.91 2.24
C VAL A 88 1.81 -3.00 2.15
N ALA A 89 1.96 -3.59 0.97
CA ALA A 89 3.02 -4.54 0.63
C ALA A 89 4.02 -3.92 -0.36
N PRO A 90 5.30 -3.77 -0.01
CA PRO A 90 6.33 -3.31 -0.95
C PRO A 90 6.71 -4.39 -1.96
N GLY A 91 6.75 -4.03 -3.24
CA GLY A 91 7.27 -4.83 -4.36
C GLY A 91 6.42 -6.02 -4.82
N THR A 92 5.62 -6.65 -3.96
CA THR A 92 4.62 -7.63 -4.39
C THR A 92 3.54 -7.80 -3.35
N PRO A 93 2.27 -8.05 -3.74
CA PRO A 93 1.25 -8.54 -2.82
C PRO A 93 1.77 -9.79 -2.09
N SER A 94 1.71 -9.79 -0.76
CA SER A 94 2.46 -10.76 0.08
C SER A 94 1.68 -11.24 1.31
N LEU A 95 0.44 -11.73 1.12
CA LEU A 95 -0.26 -12.43 2.21
C LEU A 95 0.40 -13.78 2.50
N LEU A 96 0.51 -14.12 3.79
CA LEU A 96 1.10 -15.38 4.26
C LEU A 96 2.52 -15.65 3.73
N ASP A 97 3.24 -14.62 3.32
CA ASP A 97 4.67 -14.73 3.00
C ASP A 97 5.51 -14.35 4.23
N PHE A 98 6.20 -15.34 4.79
CA PHE A 98 7.01 -15.17 6.00
C PHE A 98 8.52 -15.26 5.73
N ASN A 99 8.94 -15.20 4.47
CA ASN A 99 10.37 -15.22 4.15
C ASN A 99 11.05 -13.89 4.48
N ASN A 100 12.38 -13.95 4.62
CA ASN A 100 13.22 -12.81 4.98
C ASN A 100 13.78 -12.02 3.78
N ARG A 101 13.35 -12.30 2.54
CA ARG A 101 13.86 -11.63 1.34
C ARG A 101 13.41 -10.17 1.32
N GLN A 102 14.33 -9.27 0.98
CA GLN A 102 14.01 -7.87 0.78
C GLN A 102 13.02 -7.71 -0.40
N PRO A 103 12.13 -6.70 -0.37
CA PRO A 103 11.23 -6.41 -1.47
C PRO A 103 11.99 -5.88 -2.70
N VAL A 104 11.48 -6.24 -3.88
CA VAL A 104 11.97 -5.74 -5.17
C VAL A 104 11.24 -4.43 -5.50
N MET A 105 11.86 -3.30 -5.17
CA MET A 105 11.18 -2.00 -5.20
C MET A 105 10.81 -1.47 -6.59
N THR A 106 11.38 -2.04 -7.66
CA THR A 106 10.98 -1.72 -9.04
C THR A 106 9.56 -2.20 -9.39
N ARG A 107 8.92 -2.99 -8.51
CA ARG A 107 7.56 -3.49 -8.67
C ARG A 107 6.51 -2.67 -7.92
N GLY A 108 6.90 -1.54 -7.32
CA GLY A 108 6.00 -0.56 -6.72
C GLY A 108 5.50 -0.91 -5.32
N MET A 109 4.33 -0.38 -4.98
CA MET A 109 3.67 -0.54 -3.69
C MET A 109 2.23 -1.04 -3.91
N HIS A 110 1.78 -1.96 -3.06
CA HIS A 110 0.48 -2.60 -3.20
C HIS A 110 -0.34 -2.38 -1.94
N VAL A 111 -1.48 -1.72 -2.04
CA VAL A 111 -2.41 -1.52 -0.93
C VAL A 111 -3.40 -2.67 -0.89
N ASN A 112 -3.49 -3.37 0.24
CA ASN A 112 -4.51 -4.39 0.45
C ASN A 112 -5.82 -3.71 0.83
N LEU A 113 -6.81 -3.82 -0.04
CA LEU A 113 -8.13 -3.23 0.15
C LEU A 113 -9.03 -4.15 0.98
N PHE A 114 -8.89 -5.44 0.74
CA PHE A 114 -9.61 -6.48 1.44
C PHE A 114 -8.84 -7.79 1.36
N ASN A 115 -9.01 -8.62 2.38
CA ASN A 115 -8.72 -10.04 2.34
C ASN A 115 -9.50 -10.74 3.45
N ASN A 116 -9.79 -12.03 3.27
CA ASN A 116 -10.45 -12.89 4.28
C ASN A 116 -9.53 -14.04 4.75
N VAL A 117 -8.22 -13.91 4.55
CA VAL A 117 -7.26 -14.98 4.82
C VAL A 117 -7.05 -15.19 6.33
N TRP A 118 -7.27 -14.15 7.13
CA TRP A 118 -7.18 -14.21 8.59
C TRP A 118 -8.56 -14.26 9.23
N GLY A 119 -8.98 -15.46 9.66
CA GLY A 119 -10.30 -15.71 10.24
C GLY A 119 -10.57 -15.07 11.59
N THR A 120 -9.63 -14.33 12.17
CA THR A 120 -9.76 -13.70 13.50
C THR A 120 -9.84 -12.17 13.45
N ASN A 121 -9.44 -11.54 12.35
CA ASN A 121 -9.20 -10.08 12.31
C ASN A 121 -9.98 -9.33 11.21
N PHE A 122 -10.61 -10.03 10.27
CA PHE A 122 -11.39 -9.45 9.18
C PHE A 122 -12.73 -10.16 9.03
N ARG A 123 -13.73 -9.46 8.46
CA ARG A 123 -14.99 -10.10 8.09
C ARG A 123 -14.70 -11.23 7.09
N MET A 124 -14.95 -12.45 7.54
CA MET A 124 -14.65 -13.67 6.77
C MET A 124 -15.49 -13.74 5.48
N TRP A 125 -16.67 -13.11 5.50
CA TRP A 125 -17.58 -12.98 4.38
C TRP A 125 -17.89 -11.49 4.21
N CYS A 126 -17.53 -10.93 3.05
CA CYS A 126 -17.79 -9.53 2.69
C CYS A 126 -18.46 -9.50 1.32
N ASP A 127 -19.73 -9.15 1.33
CA ASP A 127 -20.60 -8.86 0.20
C ASP A 127 -21.01 -7.39 0.13
N ASP A 128 -20.50 -6.56 1.05
CA ASP A 128 -20.76 -5.13 1.05
C ASP A 128 -20.07 -4.43 -0.13
N ASP A 129 -20.73 -3.37 -0.60
CA ASP A 129 -20.12 -2.35 -1.45
C ASP A 129 -19.06 -1.58 -0.67
N MET A 130 -17.85 -1.48 -1.21
CA MET A 130 -16.74 -0.79 -0.55
C MET A 130 -16.22 0.36 -1.40
N ARG A 131 -15.66 1.36 -0.71
CA ARG A 131 -15.03 2.55 -1.30
C ARG A 131 -13.68 2.81 -0.66
N PHE A 132 -12.67 2.98 -1.49
CA PHE A 132 -11.30 3.32 -1.09
C PHE A 132 -10.83 4.58 -1.82
N ARG A 133 -10.34 5.55 -1.06
CA ARG A 133 -9.88 6.84 -1.57
C ARG A 133 -8.37 6.97 -1.41
N PHE A 134 -7.75 7.50 -2.46
CA PHE A 134 -6.33 7.77 -2.54
C PHE A 134 -6.09 9.20 -2.98
N ILE A 135 -5.06 9.82 -2.40
CA ILE A 135 -4.59 11.14 -2.80
C ILE A 135 -3.14 11.00 -3.20
N LEU A 136 -2.82 11.35 -4.44
CA LEU A 136 -1.46 11.36 -4.98
C LEU A 136 -1.04 12.81 -5.21
N THR A 137 -0.02 13.27 -4.49
CA THR A 137 0.51 14.64 -4.59
C THR A 137 1.93 14.59 -5.14
N PHE A 138 2.22 15.39 -6.18
CA PHE A 138 3.54 15.45 -6.80
C PHE A 138 4.37 16.60 -6.23
N SER A 139 5.69 16.38 -6.14
CA SER A 139 6.69 17.35 -5.63
C SER A 139 7.90 17.42 -6.53
#